data_AF-A0A2T3QNM6-F1
#
_entry.id   AF-A0A2T3QNM6-F1
#
_cell.length_a   1.000
_cell.length_b   1.000
_cell.length_c   1.000
_cell.angle_alpha   90.00
_cell.angle_beta   90.00
_cell.angle_gamma   90.00
#
_symmetry.space_group_name_H-M   'P 1'
#
loop_
_entity.id
_entity.type
_entity.pdbx_description
1 polymer ?
#
loop_
_entity_poly.entity_id
_entity_poly.type
_entity_poly.pdbx_seq_one_letter_code
_entity_poly.pdbx_strand_id
1 'polypeptide(L)'
;MKSPIDKLLDKHHDLIHSDNVAVISHTQREDGDWILHTLMIENCSAPFQFRRKKKYRSLTGGRVNMTYYADSIKVAGFDMEIMKVVRIKRS
;
A
#
# COMPACT_ATOMS: atom_id res chain seq x y z
N MET A 1 -21.81 4.55 16.65
CA MET A 1 -21.79 3.69 15.45
C MET A 1 -20.33 3.42 15.11
N LYS A 2 -19.88 2.17 15.09
CA LYS A 2 -18.51 1.82 14.70
C LYS A 2 -18.27 2.21 13.23
N SER A 3 -17.15 2.89 12.95
CA SER A 3 -16.79 3.33 11.61
C SER A 3 -16.60 2.11 10.69
N PRO A 4 -16.72 2.25 9.37
CA PRO A 4 -16.44 1.17 8.43
C PRO A 4 -15.02 0.59 8.56
N ILE A 5 -14.07 1.38 9.09
CA ILE A 5 -12.68 0.98 9.35
C ILE A 5 -12.63 0.09 10.59
N ASP A 6 -13.35 0.44 11.65
CA ASP A 6 -13.39 -0.32 12.90
C ASP A 6 -13.95 -1.73 12.68
N LYS A 7 -14.95 -1.88 11.81
CA LYS A 7 -15.52 -3.20 11.44
C LYS A 7 -14.56 -4.07 10.61
N LEU A 8 -13.61 -3.44 9.90
CA LEU A 8 -12.61 -4.12 9.09
C LEU A 8 -11.44 -4.60 9.96
N LEU A 9 -11.04 -3.77 10.93
CA LEU A 9 -10.02 -4.10 11.95
C LEU A 9 -10.50 -5.22 12.89
N ASP A 10 -11.77 -5.20 13.32
CA ASP A 10 -12.38 -6.26 14.17
C ASP A 10 -12.39 -7.66 13.49
N LYS A 11 -12.28 -7.73 12.16
CA LYS A 11 -12.24 -9.00 11.41
C LYS A 11 -10.84 -9.44 11.02
N HIS A 12 -9.87 -8.52 11.08
CA HIS A 12 -8.51 -8.73 10.60
C HIS A 12 -7.55 -7.98 11.53
N HIS A 13 -7.13 -8.66 12.60
CA HIS A 13 -6.34 -8.07 13.69
C HIS A 13 -4.97 -7.52 13.23
N ASP A 14 -4.43 -8.02 12.11
CA ASP A 14 -3.12 -7.60 11.58
C ASP A 14 -3.21 -6.44 10.59
N LEU A 15 -4.42 -5.89 10.38
CA LEU A 15 -4.64 -4.80 9.43
C LEU A 15 -4.19 -3.48 10.04
N ILE A 16 -3.30 -2.79 9.35
CA ILE A 16 -2.71 -1.52 9.78
C ILE A 16 -3.37 -0.38 9.00
N HIS A 17 -3.69 0.70 9.69
CA HIS A 17 -4.16 1.94 9.09
C HIS A 17 -3.17 3.07 9.35
N SER A 18 -2.86 3.83 8.30
CA SER A 18 -2.02 5.03 8.41
C SER A 18 -2.69 6.17 7.66
N ASP A 19 -2.79 7.32 8.32
CA ASP A 19 -3.41 8.53 7.77
C ASP A 19 -2.37 9.58 7.41
N ASN A 20 -2.66 10.31 6.33
CA ASN A 20 -1.91 11.50 5.91
C ASN A 20 -0.40 11.27 5.74
N VAL A 21 0.01 10.09 5.26
CA VAL A 21 1.43 9.76 5.06
C VAL A 21 1.96 10.32 3.75
N ALA A 22 3.21 10.80 3.75
CA ALA A 22 3.83 11.42 2.58
C ALA A 22 4.44 10.37 1.64
N VAL A 23 4.12 10.47 0.35
CA VAL A 23 4.61 9.56 -0.69
C VAL A 23 5.87 10.13 -1.34
N ILE A 24 7.01 9.46 -1.15
CA ILE A 24 8.30 9.91 -1.71
C ILE A 24 8.52 9.40 -3.14
N SER A 25 7.93 8.26 -3.50
CA SER A 25 7.96 7.76 -4.88
C SER A 25 6.75 6.88 -5.20
N HIS A 26 6.39 6.83 -6.49
CA HIS A 26 5.32 5.98 -7.01
C HIS A 26 5.76 5.40 -8.36
N THR A 27 6.00 4.10 -8.39
CA THR A 27 6.31 3.36 -9.63
C THR A 27 5.12 2.49 -10.04
N GLN A 28 4.96 2.29 -11.35
CA GLN A 28 3.87 1.53 -11.95
C GLN A 28 4.45 0.61 -13.01
N ARG A 29 4.39 -0.70 -12.78
CA ARG A 29 4.92 -1.73 -13.68
C ARG A 29 3.81 -2.65 -14.15
N GLU A 30 3.82 -3.01 -15.42
CA GLU A 30 2.92 -4.04 -15.94
C GLU A 30 3.30 -5.41 -15.37
N ASP A 31 2.29 -6.17 -14.95
CA ASP A 31 2.37 -7.49 -14.30
C ASP A 31 1.21 -8.33 -14.83
N GLY A 32 1.37 -8.83 -16.06
CA GLY A 32 0.29 -9.45 -16.83
C GLY A 32 -0.84 -8.46 -17.12
N ASP A 33 -2.08 -8.83 -16.79
CA ASP A 33 -3.27 -7.97 -16.93
C ASP A 33 -3.39 -6.87 -15.86
N TRP A 34 -2.45 -6.85 -14.93
CA TRP A 34 -2.43 -5.92 -13.80
C TRP A 34 -1.27 -4.94 -13.92
N ILE A 35 -1.41 -3.82 -13.22
CA ILE A 35 -0.34 -2.88 -12.99
C ILE A 35 -0.04 -2.91 -11.50
N LEU A 36 1.18 -3.29 -11.18
CA LEU A 36 1.73 -3.25 -9.84
C LEU A 36 2.16 -1.81 -9.54
N HIS A 37 1.46 -1.21 -8.58
CA HIS A 37 1.83 0.07 -8.01
C HIS A 37 2.70 -0.17 -6.79
N THR A 38 3.87 0.46 -6.76
CA THR A 38 4.76 0.46 -5.59
C THR A 38 4.97 1.89 -5.12
N LEU A 39 4.63 2.16 -3.87
CA LEU A 39 4.87 3.43 -3.20
C LEU A 39 5.98 3.27 -2.17
N MET A 40 6.83 4.29 -2.10
CA MET A 40 7.67 4.50 -0.93
C MET A 40 7.07 5.63 -0.10
N ILE A 41 7.07 5.46 1.21
CA ILE A 41 6.54 6.42 2.18
C ILE A 41 7.72 7.05 2.94
N GLU A 42 7.59 8.32 3.26
CA GLU A 42 8.58 9.04 4.06
C GLU A 42 8.81 8.31 5.40
N ASN A 43 10.09 8.17 5.79
CA ASN A 43 10.52 7.47 7.01
C ASN A 43 10.11 5.98 7.08
N CYS A 44 9.82 5.33 5.96
CA CYS A 44 9.58 3.89 5.88
C CYS A 44 10.48 3.24 4.82
N SER A 45 11.20 2.19 5.19
CA SER A 45 12.08 1.43 4.29
C SER A 45 11.33 0.38 3.46
N ALA A 46 10.18 -0.11 3.96
CA ALA A 46 9.40 -1.12 3.28
C ALA A 46 8.51 -0.49 2.17
N PRO A 47 8.45 -1.11 0.98
CA PRO A 47 7.59 -0.65 -0.10
C PRO A 47 6.12 -1.04 0.13
N PHE A 48 5.22 -0.15 -0.26
CA PHE A 48 3.78 -0.36 -0.22
C PHE A 48 3.26 -0.75 -1.60
N GLN A 49 2.66 -1.93 -1.71
CA GLN A 49 2.28 -2.51 -3.00
C GLN A 49 0.78 -2.75 -3.11
N PHE A 50 0.21 -2.40 -4.27
CA PHE A 50 -1.15 -2.78 -4.65
C PHE A 50 -1.27 -2.95 -6.17
N ARG A 51 -2.29 -3.69 -6.61
CA ARG A 51 -2.57 -3.93 -8.04
C ARG A 51 -3.82 -3.20 -8.49
N ARG A 52 -3.79 -2.67 -9.72
CA ARG A 52 -4.97 -2.14 -10.44
C ARG A 52 -4.92 -2.57 -11.89
N LYS A 53 -6.06 -2.66 -12.57
CA LYS A 53 -6.11 -3.00 -14.00
C LYS A 53 -5.66 -1.88 -14.93
N LYS A 54 -5.48 -0.65 -14.40
CA LYS A 54 -5.15 0.54 -15.18
C LYS A 54 -4.13 1.39 -14.44
N LYS A 55 -3.31 2.13 -15.19
CA LYS A 55 -2.40 3.13 -14.62
C LYS A 55 -3.22 4.15 -13.84
N TYR A 56 -2.61 4.69 -12.80
CA TYR A 56 -3.21 5.70 -11.96
C TYR A 56 -2.36 6.97 -12.00
N ARG A 57 -2.95 8.11 -11.64
CA ARG A 57 -2.17 9.34 -11.48
C ARG A 57 -1.03 9.12 -10.49
N SER A 58 0.09 9.80 -10.72
CA SER A 58 1.20 9.75 -9.77
C SER A 58 0.76 10.23 -8.39
N LEU A 59 1.30 9.57 -7.37
CA LEU A 59 1.04 9.88 -5.97
C LEU A 59 2.28 10.51 -5.31
N THR A 60 3.43 10.49 -5.98
CA THR A 60 4.67 11.13 -5.56
C THR A 60 4.43 12.59 -5.14
N GLY A 61 4.99 13.01 -4.02
CA GLY A 61 4.84 14.35 -3.44
C GLY A 61 3.47 14.61 -2.82
N GLY A 62 2.52 13.67 -2.92
CA GLY A 62 1.21 13.76 -2.30
C GLY A 62 1.17 13.11 -0.91
N ARG A 63 0.05 13.32 -0.21
CA ARG A 63 -0.30 12.59 1.00
C ARG A 63 -1.48 11.66 0.76
N VAL A 64 -1.44 10.51 1.43
CA VAL A 64 -2.45 9.46 1.28
C VAL A 64 -2.84 8.87 2.62
N ASN A 65 -4.06 8.35 2.69
CA ASN A 65 -4.50 7.47 3.76
C ASN A 65 -4.52 6.04 3.21
N MET A 66 -3.97 5.11 3.95
CA MET A 66 -3.79 3.73 3.52
C MET A 66 -4.24 2.74 4.59
N THR A 67 -4.73 1.60 4.12
CA THR A 67 -4.99 0.42 4.93
C THR A 67 -4.28 -0.75 4.28
N TYR A 68 -3.49 -1.50 5.04
CA TYR A 68 -2.56 -2.51 4.53
C TYR A 68 -2.26 -3.60 5.55
N TYR A 69 -1.64 -4.68 5.09
CA TYR A 69 -1.02 -5.70 5.94
C TYR A 69 0.50 -5.63 5.80
N ALA A 70 1.22 -5.86 6.89
CA ALA A 70 2.63 -6.24 6.80
C ALA A 70 2.71 -7.65 6.20
N ASP A 71 3.57 -7.83 5.21
CA ASP A 71 3.72 -9.09 4.47
C ASP A 71 5.19 -9.23 4.05
N SER A 72 5.56 -10.40 3.53
CA SER A 72 6.91 -10.64 3.00
C SER A 72 6.84 -11.37 1.66
N ILE A 73 7.75 -11.02 0.76
CA ILE A 73 7.88 -11.67 -0.54
C ILE A 73 9.29 -12.23 -0.71
N LYS A 74 9.41 -13.35 -1.41
CA LYS A 74 10.69 -13.90 -1.83
C LYS A 74 11.16 -13.25 -3.12
N VAL A 75 12.31 -12.60 -3.07
CA VAL A 75 13.01 -12.04 -4.23
C VAL A 75 14.38 -12.69 -4.32
N ALA A 76 14.64 -13.43 -5.41
CA ALA A 76 15.90 -14.16 -5.63
C ALA A 76 16.33 -15.06 -4.44
N GLY A 77 15.35 -15.63 -3.71
CA GLY A 77 15.61 -16.48 -2.54
C GLY A 77 15.72 -15.75 -1.21
N PHE A 78 15.65 -14.41 -1.19
CA PHE A 78 15.67 -13.59 0.03
C PHE A 78 14.26 -13.11 0.37
N ASP A 79 13.91 -13.14 1.65
CA ASP A 79 12.66 -12.56 2.14
C ASP A 79 12.81 -11.03 2.25
N MET A 80 11.91 -10.31 1.59
CA MET A 80 11.81 -8.86 1.65
C MET A 80 10.48 -8.48 2.26
N GLU A 81 10.51 -7.62 3.28
CA GLU A 81 9.31 -7.05 3.86
C GLU A 81 8.62 -6.11 2.86
N ILE A 82 7.30 -6.23 2.78
CA ILE A 82 6.44 -5.37 1.98
C ILE A 82 5.18 -5.03 2.75
N MET A 83 4.49 -3.98 2.31
CA MET A 83 3.19 -3.61 2.85
C MET A 83 2.12 -3.81 1.78
N LYS A 84 1.27 -4.81 1.96
CA LYS A 84 0.20 -5.14 1.01
C LYS A 84 -1.00 -4.23 1.22
N VAL A 85 -1.15 -3.23 0.35
CA VAL A 85 -2.20 -2.21 0.47
C VAL A 85 -3.52 -2.72 -0.06
N VAL A 86 -4.55 -2.69 0.79
CA VAL A 86 -5.94 -3.03 0.43
C VAL A 86 -6.76 -1.80 0.08
N ARG A 87 -6.46 -0.66 0.70
CA ARG A 87 -7.14 0.60 0.44
C ARG A 87 -6.15 1.74 0.43
N ILE A 88 -6.31 2.63 -0.55
CA ILE A 88 -5.55 3.87 -0.65
C ILE A 88 -6.45 4.98 -1.15
N LYS A 89 -6.40 6.13 -0.47
CA LYS A 89 -7.11 7.34 -0.83
C LYS A 89 -6.15 8.53 -0.75
N ARG A 90 -6.17 9.42 -1.74
CA ARG A 90 -5.47 10.70 -1.63
C ARG A 90 -6.19 11.57 -0.60
N SER A 91 -5.43 12.15 0.33
CA SER A 91 -5.94 13.06 1.35
C SER A 91 -6.42 14.37 0.73
#